data_AF-A0A7Y1QCV1-F1
#
_entry.id   AF-A0A7Y1QCV1-F1
#
_cell.length_a   1.000
_cell.length_b   1.000
_cell.length_c   1.000
_cell.angle_alpha   90.00
_cell.angle_beta   90.00
_cell.angle_gamma   90.00
#
_symmetry.space_group_name_H-M   'P 1'
#
loop_
_entity.id
_entity.type
_entity.pdbx_description
1 polymer ?
#
loop_
_entity_poly.entity_id
_entity_poly.type
_entity_poly.pdbx_seq_one_letter_code
_entity_poly.pdbx_strand_id
1 'polypeptide(L)'
;MINWHIVCDFDGTITPTDVIDNVLQRFAGPEWETIEQEWLDGHIGSRECLSRQLALIKATPAELLAYFDSVEIDPDFPDFVDHVMGLGASIEVVSDGIEQGIARILSRNYVTLLPILANRLR
;
A
#
# COMPACT_ATOMS: atom_id res chain seq x y z
N MET A 1 -15.79 26.41 -4.92
CA MET A 1 -14.92 25.48 -4.16
C MET A 1 -15.74 24.23 -3.89
N ILE A 2 -15.20 23.08 -4.28
CA ILE A 2 -15.77 21.78 -3.92
C ILE A 2 -15.39 21.49 -2.47
N ASN A 3 -16.33 20.98 -1.68
CA ASN A 3 -16.11 20.55 -0.30
C ASN A 3 -16.22 19.03 -0.22
N TRP A 4 -15.33 18.33 -0.90
CA TRP A 4 -15.25 16.88 -0.88
C TRP A 4 -14.08 16.43 -0.02
N HIS A 5 -14.28 15.29 0.61
CA HIS A 5 -13.23 14.53 1.25
C HIS A 5 -13.07 13.23 0.47
N ILE A 6 -11.94 13.07 -0.20
CA ILE A 6 -11.63 11.94 -1.05
C ILE A 6 -10.79 10.97 -0.23
N VAL A 7 -11.29 9.75 -0.11
CA VAL A 7 -10.56 8.63 0.48
C VAL A 7 -10.13 7.74 -0.67
N CYS A 8 -8.82 7.60 -0.86
CA CYS A 8 -8.25 6.86 -1.98
C CYS A 8 -7.57 5.59 -1.47
N ASP A 9 -7.95 4.46 -2.04
CA ASP A 9 -7.25 3.20 -1.83
C ASP A 9 -5.88 3.22 -2.53
N PHE A 10 -4.98 2.31 -2.15
CA PHE A 10 -3.62 2.23 -2.70
C PHE A 10 -3.46 1.04 -3.66
N ASP A 11 -3.65 -0.18 -3.18
CA ASP A 11 -3.31 -1.40 -3.89
C ASP A 11 -4.36 -1.76 -4.96
N GLY A 12 -3.96 -1.77 -6.23
CA GLY A 12 -4.90 -1.93 -7.34
C GLY A 12 -5.70 -0.67 -7.68
N THR A 13 -5.39 0.46 -7.01
CA THR A 13 -5.98 1.77 -7.25
C THR A 13 -4.91 2.79 -7.65
N ILE A 14 -4.01 3.16 -6.73
CA ILE A 14 -2.86 4.03 -7.01
C ILE A 14 -1.73 3.22 -7.63
N THR A 15 -1.47 2.02 -7.13
CA THR A 15 -0.58 1.06 -7.78
C THR A 15 -1.42 0.12 -8.67
N PRO A 16 -0.89 -0.35 -9.80
CA PRO A 16 -1.61 -1.29 -10.66
C PRO A 16 -1.70 -2.71 -10.06
N THR A 17 -0.93 -2.98 -9.00
CA THR A 17 -0.80 -4.30 -8.37
C THR A 17 -0.75 -4.18 -6.86
N ASP A 18 -1.14 -5.25 -6.17
CA ASP A 18 -0.98 -5.37 -4.72
C ASP A 18 0.50 -5.46 -4.32
N VAL A 19 0.95 -4.50 -3.51
CA VAL A 19 2.34 -4.40 -3.08
C VAL A 19 2.70 -5.46 -2.04
N ILE A 20 1.76 -5.86 -1.18
CA ILE A 20 2.00 -6.90 -0.17
C ILE A 20 2.14 -8.26 -0.82
N ASP A 21 1.26 -8.61 -1.75
CA ASP A 21 1.36 -9.86 -2.52
C ASP A 21 2.70 -9.96 -3.24
N ASN A 22 3.11 -8.86 -3.86
CA ASN A 22 4.38 -8.78 -4.55
C ASN A 22 5.59 -8.96 -3.61
N VAL A 23 5.53 -8.43 -2.38
CA VAL A 23 6.55 -8.65 -1.35
C VAL A 23 6.57 -10.12 -0.93
N LEU A 24 5.41 -10.72 -0.69
CA LEU A 24 5.30 -12.12 -0.28
C LEU A 24 5.84 -13.06 -1.38
N GLN A 25 5.47 -12.84 -2.64
CA GLN A 25 5.98 -13.61 -3.78
C GLN A 25 7.50 -13.55 -3.94
N ARG A 26 8.12 -12.41 -3.58
CA ARG A 26 9.57 -12.20 -3.73
C ARG A 26 10.37 -12.67 -2.53
N PHE A 27 9.82 -12.50 -1.33
CA PHE A 27 10.59 -12.57 -0.09
C PHE A 27 10.04 -13.56 0.94
N ALA A 28 8.89 -14.20 0.71
CA ALA A 28 8.35 -15.26 1.58
C ALA A 28 8.37 -16.63 0.88
N GLY A 29 8.26 -17.69 1.68
CA GLY A 29 8.00 -19.05 1.17
C GLY A 29 6.51 -19.26 0.91
N PRO A 30 6.10 -20.32 0.18
CA PRO A 30 4.72 -20.56 -0.26
C PRO A 30 3.70 -20.72 0.88
N GLU A 31 4.16 -20.82 2.14
CA GLU A 31 3.30 -20.92 3.31
C GLU A 31 2.34 -19.72 3.48
N TRP A 32 2.65 -18.57 2.87
CA TRP A 32 1.78 -17.39 2.90
C TRP A 32 0.43 -17.63 2.19
N GLU A 33 0.37 -18.49 1.18
CA GLU A 33 -0.85 -18.84 0.43
C GLU A 33 -1.85 -19.60 1.32
N THR A 34 -1.35 -20.41 2.26
CA THR A 34 -2.21 -21.13 3.21
C THR A 34 -2.85 -20.14 4.20
N ILE A 35 -2.10 -19.12 4.64
CA ILE A 35 -2.61 -18.07 5.52
C ILE A 35 -3.67 -17.25 4.77
N GLU A 36 -3.44 -16.93 3.50
CA GLU A 36 -4.41 -16.24 2.67
C GLU A 36 -5.70 -17.05 2.52
N GLN A 37 -5.59 -18.36 2.27
CA GLN A 37 -6.77 -19.23 2.18
C GLN A 37 -7.58 -19.27 3.48
N GLU A 38 -6.92 -19.32 4.65
CA GLU A 38 -7.61 -19.24 5.95
C GLU A 38 -8.40 -17.91 6.10
N TRP A 39 -7.88 -16.81 5.57
CA TRP A 39 -8.58 -15.52 5.57
C TRP A 39 -9.75 -15.51 4.59
N LEU A 40 -9.57 -16.01 3.37
CA LEU A 40 -10.63 -16.13 2.36
C LEU A 40 -11.77 -17.03 2.83
N ASP A 41 -11.45 -18.10 3.56
CA ASP A 41 -12.42 -19.02 4.18
C ASP A 41 -13.07 -18.44 5.46
N GLY A 42 -12.69 -17.21 5.85
CA GLY A 42 -13.22 -16.51 7.01
C GLY A 42 -12.80 -17.08 8.37
N HIS A 43 -11.74 -17.89 8.40
CA HIS A 43 -11.22 -18.51 9.63
C HIS A 43 -10.40 -17.52 10.46
N ILE A 44 -9.73 -16.57 9.80
CA ILE A 44 -8.99 -15.46 10.43
C ILE A 44 -9.41 -14.12 9.81
N GLY A 45 -9.21 -13.03 10.54
CA GLY A 45 -9.47 -11.66 10.04
C GLY A 45 -8.27 -11.07 9.29
N SER A 46 -8.48 -9.99 8.52
CA SER A 46 -7.43 -9.38 7.68
C SER A 46 -6.19 -8.97 8.47
N ARG A 47 -6.37 -8.36 9.66
CA ARG A 47 -5.26 -7.98 10.55
C ARG A 47 -4.39 -9.18 10.97
N GLU A 48 -5.01 -10.33 11.24
CA GLU A 48 -4.29 -11.54 11.60
C GLU A 48 -3.61 -12.16 10.38
N CYS A 49 -4.29 -12.19 9.23
CA CYS A 49 -3.74 -12.60 7.94
C CYS A 49 -2.44 -11.83 7.62
N LEU A 50 -2.54 -10.51 7.56
CA LEU A 50 -1.41 -9.62 7.28
C LEU A 50 -0.29 -9.84 8.30
N SER A 51 -0.58 -9.88 9.59
CA SER A 51 0.45 -10.10 10.62
C SER A 51 1.19 -11.43 10.44
N ARG A 52 0.49 -12.52 10.07
CA ARG A 52 1.10 -13.83 9.86
C ARG A 52 1.90 -13.87 8.56
N GLN A 53 1.38 -13.28 7.48
CA GLN A 53 2.08 -13.19 6.20
C GLN A 53 3.37 -12.35 6.32
N LEU A 54 3.30 -11.18 6.97
CA LEU A 54 4.47 -10.33 7.17
C LEU A 54 5.57 -11.02 7.99
N ALA A 55 5.22 -11.92 8.91
CA ALA A 55 6.18 -12.69 9.69
C ALA A 55 6.96 -13.73 8.85
N LEU A 56 6.47 -14.07 7.64
CA LEU A 56 7.15 -14.99 6.73
C LEU A 56 8.18 -14.29 5.83
N ILE A 57 8.18 -12.96 5.78
CA ILE A 57 9.08 -12.18 4.93
C ILE A 57 10.53 -12.37 5.39
N LYS A 58 11.39 -12.80 4.46
CA LYS A 58 12.84 -12.94 4.59
C LYS A 58 13.52 -11.94 3.66
N ALA A 59 13.47 -10.67 4.05
CA ALA A 59 14.13 -9.58 3.35
C ALA A 59 14.87 -8.68 4.33
N THR A 60 16.02 -8.18 3.91
CA THR A 60 16.68 -7.07 4.58
C THR A 60 15.91 -5.76 4.34
N PRO A 61 16.03 -4.75 5.22
CA PRO A 61 15.45 -3.44 4.98
C PRO A 61 15.88 -2.82 3.64
N ALA A 62 17.12 -3.08 3.20
CA ALA A 62 17.62 -2.58 1.93
C ALA A 62 16.93 -3.24 0.72
N GLU A 63 16.65 -4.54 0.78
CA GLU A 63 15.92 -5.25 -0.27
C GLU A 63 14.46 -4.78 -0.37
N LEU A 64 13.79 -4.57 0.77
CA LEU A 64 12.43 -4.02 0.80
C LEU A 64 12.40 -2.60 0.23
N LEU A 65 13.34 -1.73 0.62
CA LEU A 65 13.44 -0.38 0.08
C LEU A 65 13.71 -0.38 -1.42
N ALA A 66 14.63 -1.24 -1.89
CA ALA A 66 14.90 -1.38 -3.32
C ALA A 66 13.67 -1.86 -4.11
N TYR A 67 12.87 -2.76 -3.52
CA TYR A 67 11.62 -3.18 -4.11
C TYR A 67 10.60 -2.04 -4.16
N PHE A 68 10.38 -1.31 -3.06
CA PHE A 68 9.47 -0.15 -3.06
C PHE A 68 9.91 0.93 -4.06
N ASP A 69 11.22 1.11 -4.24
CA ASP A 69 11.79 2.00 -5.26
C ASP A 69 11.55 1.51 -6.69
N SER A 70 11.08 0.28 -6.91
CA SER A 70 10.73 -0.25 -8.24
C SER A 70 9.23 -0.26 -8.52
N VAL A 71 8.39 -0.01 -7.52
CA VAL A 71 6.93 0.02 -7.70
C VAL A 71 6.54 1.29 -8.46
N GLU A 72 5.77 1.09 -9.54
CA GLU A 72 5.14 2.15 -10.31
C GLU A 72 3.75 2.46 -9.76
N ILE A 73 3.32 3.71 -9.89
CA ILE A 73 1.94 4.13 -9.63
C ILE A 73 1.26 4.51 -10.95
N ASP A 74 -0.06 4.69 -10.93
CA ASP A 74 -0.79 5.32 -12.01
C ASP A 74 -0.14 6.68 -12.37
N PRO A 75 0.34 6.86 -13.61
CA PRO A 75 1.05 8.07 -14.02
C PRO A 75 0.19 9.34 -13.93
N ASP A 76 -1.14 9.22 -13.95
CA ASP A 76 -2.06 10.35 -13.86
C ASP A 76 -2.43 10.71 -12.41
N PHE A 77 -2.03 9.89 -11.42
CA PHE A 77 -2.38 10.10 -10.02
C PHE A 77 -1.83 11.42 -9.43
N PRO A 78 -0.57 11.85 -9.70
CA PRO A 78 -0.09 13.14 -9.22
C PRO A 78 -0.93 14.33 -9.74
N ASP A 79 -1.27 14.32 -11.03
CA ASP A 79 -2.10 15.36 -11.65
C ASP A 79 -3.53 15.36 -11.08
N PHE A 80 -4.07 14.18 -10.78
CA PHE A 80 -5.36 14.04 -10.09
C PHE A 80 -5.33 14.70 -8.71
N VAL A 81 -4.30 14.45 -7.91
CA VAL A 81 -4.12 15.04 -6.57
C VAL A 81 -4.08 16.57 -6.66
N ASP A 82 -3.24 17.11 -7.53
CA ASP A 82 -3.11 18.55 -7.74
C ASP A 82 -4.44 19.18 -8.19
N HIS A 83 -5.16 18.50 -9.09
CA HIS A 83 -6.45 18.97 -9.58
C HIS A 83 -7.50 19.07 -8.48
N VAL A 84 -7.71 18.01 -7.70
CA VAL A 84 -8.76 18.00 -6.66
C VAL A 84 -8.43 18.94 -5.50
N MET A 85 -7.16 19.03 -5.11
CA MET A 85 -6.71 20.00 -4.10
C MET A 85 -6.89 21.44 -4.59
N GLY A 86 -6.59 21.72 -5.87
CA GLY A 86 -6.83 23.03 -6.49
C GLY A 86 -8.31 23.46 -6.53
N LEU A 87 -9.24 22.49 -6.52
CA LEU A 87 -10.69 22.75 -6.44
C LEU A 87 -11.19 22.97 -4.99
N GLY A 88 -10.33 22.78 -4.00
CA GLY A 88 -10.63 22.93 -2.57
C GLY A 88 -11.01 21.63 -1.86
N ALA A 89 -10.85 20.47 -2.50
CA ALA A 89 -11.07 19.18 -1.85
C ALA A 89 -9.91 18.81 -0.90
N SER A 90 -10.19 17.90 0.02
CA SER A 90 -9.16 17.18 0.78
C SER A 90 -9.06 15.75 0.25
N ILE A 91 -7.87 15.17 0.33
CA ILE A 91 -7.60 13.79 -0.10
C ILE A 91 -6.66 13.11 0.91
N GLU A 92 -6.94 11.85 1.20
CA GLU A 92 -6.09 10.97 2.00
C GLU A 92 -6.02 9.57 1.40
N VAL A 93 -4.92 8.87 1.65
CA VAL A 93 -4.73 7.47 1.27
C VAL A 93 -5.10 6.59 2.45
N VAL A 94 -5.98 5.61 2.23
CA VAL A 94 -6.38 4.61 3.24
C VAL A 94 -6.16 3.23 2.64
N SER A 95 -5.31 2.41 3.27
CA SER A 95 -4.91 1.10 2.75
C SER A 95 -4.62 0.11 3.87
N ASP A 96 -4.88 -1.19 3.64
CA ASP A 96 -4.46 -2.27 4.55
C ASP A 96 -2.97 -2.65 4.36
N GLY A 97 -2.25 -1.95 3.46
CA GLY A 97 -0.82 -2.07 3.24
C GLY A 97 0.04 -1.45 4.36
N ILE A 98 1.33 -1.28 4.08
CA ILE A 98 2.33 -0.79 5.05
C ILE A 98 2.64 0.70 4.81
N GLU A 99 2.37 1.55 5.79
CA GLU A 99 2.54 3.01 5.74
C GLU A 99 3.93 3.43 5.24
N GLN A 100 5.00 2.79 5.72
CA GLN A 100 6.37 3.13 5.31
C GLN A 100 6.63 2.83 3.82
N GLY A 101 6.06 1.74 3.30
CA GLY A 101 6.17 1.38 1.89
C GLY A 101 5.37 2.35 1.01
N ILE A 102 4.13 2.62 1.39
CA ILE A 102 3.24 3.59 0.70
C ILE A 102 3.90 4.97 0.65
N ALA A 103 4.39 5.48 1.79
CA ALA A 103 5.04 6.78 1.86
C ALA A 103 6.29 6.85 0.97
N ARG A 104 7.08 5.77 0.89
CA ARG A 104 8.26 5.69 0.03
C ARG A 104 7.88 5.74 -1.45
N ILE A 105 6.88 4.95 -1.85
CA ILE A 105 6.40 4.88 -3.24
C ILE A 105 5.81 6.23 -3.68
N LEU A 106 4.93 6.82 -2.88
CA LEU A 106 4.33 8.12 -3.18
C LEU A 106 5.38 9.24 -3.26
N SER A 107 6.35 9.26 -2.34
CA SER A 107 7.44 10.24 -2.33
C SER A 107 8.29 10.21 -3.59
N ARG A 108 8.60 9.01 -4.10
CA ARG A 108 9.36 8.84 -5.35
C ARG A 108 8.61 9.36 -6.57
N ASN A 109 7.29 9.36 -6.52
CA ASN A 109 6.40 9.84 -7.58
C ASN A 109 5.87 11.26 -7.33
N TYR A 110 6.60 12.07 -6.55
CA TYR A 110 6.31 13.48 -6.28
C TYR A 110 5.02 13.76 -5.48
N VAL A 111 4.42 12.73 -4.87
CA VAL A 111 3.24 12.82 -4.01
C VAL A 111 3.67 12.71 -2.55
N THR A 112 4.13 13.81 -1.93
CA THR A 112 4.80 13.75 -0.61
C THR A 112 3.96 14.20 0.58
N LEU A 113 2.82 14.86 0.35
CA LEU A 113 2.06 15.56 1.39
C LEU A 113 0.67 14.97 1.69
N LEU A 114 0.34 13.82 1.09
CA LEU A 114 -0.93 13.16 1.36
C LEU A 114 -0.91 12.50 2.74
N PRO A 115 -1.95 12.70 3.58
CA PRO A 115 -2.17 11.87 4.75
C PRO A 115 -2.29 10.40 4.33
N ILE A 116 -1.65 9.51 5.09
CA ILE A 116 -1.71 8.06 4.89
C ILE A 116 -2.26 7.45 6.18
N LEU A 117 -3.32 6.67 6.07
CA LEU A 117 -3.84 5.81 7.12
C LEU A 117 -3.66 4.35 6.69
N ALA A 118 -2.62 3.71 7.23
CA ALA A 118 -2.29 2.33 6.90
C ALA A 118 -1.64 1.60 8.09
N ASN A 119 -1.36 0.31 7.93
CA ASN A 119 -0.68 -0.47 8.97
C ASN A 119 0.77 0.02 9.13
N ARG A 120 1.26 0.02 10.38
CA ARG A 120 2.64 0.41 10.70
C ARG A 120 3.42 -0.78 11.19
N LEU A 121 4.59 -1.01 10.60
CA LEU A 121 5.59 -1.89 11.20
C LEU A 121 6.02 -1.29 12.55
N ARG A 122 5.90 -2.05 13.64
CA ARG A 122 6.30 -1.68 14.99
C ARG A 122 7.48 -2.52 15.45
#